data_AF-A0A183B9J1-F1
#
_entry.id   AF-A0A183B9J1-F1
#
_cell.length_a   1.000
_cell.length_b   1.000
_cell.length_c   1.000
_cell.angle_alpha   90.00
_cell.angle_beta   90.00
_cell.angle_gamma   90.00
#
_symmetry.space_group_name_H-M   'P 1'
#
loop_
_entity.id
_entity.type
_entity.pdbx_description
1 polymer ?
#
loop_
_entity_poly.entity_id
_entity_poly.type
_entity_poly.pdbx_seq_one_letter_code
_entity_poly.pdbx_strand_id
1 'polypeptide(L)'
;MPQPTASVIDATATEQSKDRPPSEVPEPVIILGPVPTLGLSDEAYLSELPETNQCILTITGGLTELRLHILGERIAVLPNLPEARDFSEMGDNAAPNASAGGGGGAGTATSTGTPGVATGGTGAANNETEAVNAEIPNYHKHELTHLLGRWFTPDELITVLQLSGVNMFPREDSVCRVDCLDKNPITEQRLYEQMALLSPAFAFGWSRWNAECGDRDTIVVTAVEHVDQEDTVDEDTWSVYAMTRKKVTKLKMKEYDEVFDKTEDSKQEFHADFYHMFMDIGSEEAKRRIRKIDLKYLKTVKQMLQATRLAVFS
;
A
#
# COMPACT_ATOMS: atom_id res chain seq x y z
N MET A 1 -60.20 19.61 30.36
CA MET A 1 -60.36 19.19 31.78
C MET A 1 -60.17 17.68 31.86
N PRO A 2 -59.30 17.14 32.72
CA PRO A 2 -58.15 17.76 33.38
C PRO A 2 -56.82 17.00 33.14
N GLN A 3 -55.71 17.72 33.35
CA GLN A 3 -54.36 17.19 33.53
C GLN A 3 -54.15 16.66 34.95
N PRO A 4 -53.13 15.82 35.21
CA PRO A 4 -52.56 15.66 36.53
C PRO A 4 -51.35 16.58 36.75
N THR A 5 -51.60 17.50 37.69
CA THR A 5 -50.72 18.30 38.56
C THR A 5 -49.24 17.93 38.70
N ALA A 6 -48.42 18.98 38.59
CA ALA A 6 -47.05 19.08 39.08
C ALA A 6 -46.99 19.01 40.62
N SER A 7 -45.93 18.36 41.14
CA SER A 7 -45.46 18.54 42.52
C SER A 7 -44.05 19.11 42.51
N VAL A 8 -43.97 20.36 42.95
CA VAL A 8 -42.78 21.12 43.30
C VAL A 8 -42.08 20.45 44.49
N ILE A 9 -40.76 20.29 44.42
CA ILE A 9 -39.90 20.26 45.60
C ILE A 9 -38.59 21.01 45.33
N ASP A 10 -38.15 21.62 46.42
CA ASP A 10 -37.39 22.84 46.56
C ASP A 10 -35.91 22.73 46.21
N ALA A 11 -35.33 23.87 45.86
CA ALA A 11 -33.90 24.04 45.72
C ALA A 11 -33.24 24.18 47.10
N THR A 12 -32.13 23.50 47.32
CA THR A 12 -31.16 23.95 48.32
C THR A 12 -29.76 23.64 47.84
N ALA A 13 -28.99 24.71 47.68
CA ALA A 13 -27.60 24.71 47.30
C ALA A 13 -26.68 24.40 48.50
N THR A 14 -25.42 24.12 48.14
CA THR A 14 -24.19 24.14 48.95
C THR A 14 -23.82 22.83 49.65
N GLU A 15 -22.78 22.16 49.14
CA GLU A 15 -21.51 22.00 49.87
C GLU A 15 -20.40 21.45 48.93
N GLN A 16 -19.28 22.18 48.86
CA GLN A 16 -18.05 21.77 48.20
C GLN A 16 -17.30 20.78 49.11
N SER A 17 -17.20 19.52 48.70
CA SER A 17 -16.34 18.55 49.40
C SER A 17 -14.89 18.68 48.92
N LYS A 18 -14.11 19.43 49.70
CA LYS A 18 -12.66 19.49 49.67
C LYS A 18 -12.13 18.28 50.45
N ASP A 19 -11.57 17.28 49.75
CA ASP A 19 -10.50 16.38 50.22
C ASP A 19 -10.24 15.27 49.19
N ARG A 20 -9.22 15.47 48.34
CA ARG A 20 -8.55 14.39 47.61
C ARG A 20 -7.04 14.59 47.78
N PRO A 21 -6.29 13.63 48.33
CA PRO A 21 -4.85 13.77 48.50
C PRO A 21 -4.13 13.75 47.14
N PRO A 22 -3.05 14.53 46.95
CA PRO A 22 -2.26 14.51 45.74
C PRO A 22 -1.12 13.50 45.91
N SER A 23 -1.10 12.43 45.11
CA SER A 23 0.11 11.76 44.61
C SER A 23 -0.24 10.39 44.03
N GLU A 24 -0.32 10.30 42.71
CA GLU A 24 0.23 9.16 42.00
C GLU A 24 1.13 9.72 40.90
N VAL A 25 2.39 9.34 41.00
CA VAL A 25 3.47 9.64 40.07
C VAL A 25 3.03 9.17 38.68
N PRO A 26 3.23 9.93 37.59
CA PRO A 26 2.95 9.41 36.26
C PRO A 26 3.77 8.14 36.08
N GLU A 27 3.10 7.00 35.85
CA GLU A 27 3.79 5.79 35.43
C GLU A 27 4.68 6.14 34.24
N PRO A 28 5.94 5.66 34.21
CA PRO A 28 6.82 5.96 33.09
C PRO A 28 6.15 5.43 31.83
N VAL A 29 5.89 6.34 30.89
CA VAL A 29 5.51 5.98 29.52
C VAL A 29 6.61 5.06 29.01
N ILE A 30 6.33 3.76 28.97
CA ILE A 30 7.19 2.82 28.26
C ILE A 30 7.01 3.18 26.79
N ILE A 31 7.96 3.95 26.27
CA ILE A 31 8.24 4.00 24.85
C ILE A 31 8.71 2.58 24.51
N LEU A 32 7.76 1.73 24.09
CA LEU A 32 8.05 0.37 23.64
C LEU A 32 8.98 0.52 22.44
N GLY A 33 10.27 0.28 22.66
CA GLY A 33 11.18 -0.05 21.58
C GLY A 33 10.69 -1.30 20.84
N PRO A 34 11.18 -1.56 19.63
CA PRO A 34 10.75 -2.70 18.82
C PRO A 34 10.85 -3.98 19.64
N VAL A 35 9.72 -4.68 19.81
CA VAL A 35 9.62 -5.88 20.66
C VAL A 35 10.49 -6.97 20.04
N PRO A 36 11.69 -7.27 20.57
CA PRO A 36 12.64 -8.15 19.91
C PRO A 36 12.24 -9.63 19.99
N THR A 37 11.06 -9.97 20.51
CA THR A 37 10.68 -11.33 20.87
C THR A 37 9.55 -11.91 20.01
N LEU A 38 8.98 -11.14 19.08
CA LEU A 38 7.94 -11.64 18.17
C LEU A 38 8.54 -12.18 16.86
N GLY A 39 7.92 -13.22 16.32
CA GLY A 39 8.32 -13.86 15.07
C GLY A 39 9.45 -14.89 15.22
N LEU A 40 9.46 -15.86 14.32
CA LEU A 40 10.51 -16.88 14.20
C LEU A 40 11.66 -16.36 13.33
N SER A 41 12.88 -16.79 13.59
CA SER A 41 14.00 -16.50 12.68
C SER A 41 13.88 -17.31 11.38
N ASP A 42 14.56 -16.87 10.32
CA ASP A 42 14.69 -17.62 9.08
C ASP A 42 15.16 -19.06 9.31
N GLU A 43 16.19 -19.27 10.14
CA GLU A 43 16.69 -20.61 10.48
C GLU A 43 15.61 -21.49 11.13
N ALA A 44 14.76 -20.91 11.98
CA ALA A 44 13.73 -21.65 12.69
C ALA A 44 12.54 -22.02 11.79
N TYR A 45 12.14 -21.13 10.87
CA TYR A 45 10.95 -21.36 10.04
C TYR A 45 11.27 -22.04 8.69
N LEU A 46 12.42 -21.73 8.09
CA LEU A 46 12.81 -22.27 6.78
C LEU A 46 13.59 -23.60 6.89
N SER A 47 14.01 -24.02 8.09
CA SER A 47 14.66 -25.33 8.26
C SER A 47 13.73 -26.51 7.93
N GLU A 48 12.44 -26.35 8.20
CA GLU A 48 11.39 -27.24 7.74
C GLU A 48 10.69 -26.60 6.53
N LEU A 49 11.40 -26.42 5.40
CA LEU A 49 10.87 -25.81 4.17
C LEU A 49 9.46 -26.36 3.90
N PRO A 50 8.40 -25.58 4.18
CA PRO A 50 7.07 -26.09 3.95
C PRO A 50 6.89 -26.12 2.44
N GLU A 51 6.60 -27.29 1.87
CA GLU A 51 6.12 -27.39 0.49
C GLU A 51 4.70 -26.78 0.45
N THR A 52 4.65 -25.45 0.51
CA THR A 52 3.42 -24.66 0.64
C THR A 52 3.40 -23.55 -0.40
N ASN A 53 2.21 -23.04 -0.66
CA ASN A 53 2.04 -21.88 -1.52
C ASN A 53 2.65 -20.63 -0.89
N GLN A 54 3.02 -19.70 -1.77
CA GLN A 54 3.55 -18.40 -1.42
C GLN A 54 2.99 -17.32 -2.34
N CYS A 55 2.94 -16.10 -1.84
CA CYS A 55 2.71 -14.90 -2.65
C CYS A 55 3.36 -13.69 -2.02
N ILE A 56 3.41 -12.60 -2.78
CA ILE A 56 3.81 -11.29 -2.30
C ILE A 56 2.56 -10.42 -2.20
N LEU A 57 2.36 -9.81 -1.05
CA LEU A 57 1.38 -8.73 -0.86
C LEU A 57 2.16 -7.42 -0.80
N THR A 58 2.00 -6.59 -1.82
CA THR A 58 2.56 -5.24 -1.86
C THR A 58 1.47 -4.23 -1.52
N ILE A 59 1.71 -3.39 -0.53
CA ILE A 59 0.83 -2.30 -0.16
C ILE A 59 1.59 -1.00 -0.38
N THR A 60 1.12 -0.21 -1.34
CA THR A 60 1.74 1.06 -1.72
C THR A 60 0.83 2.20 -1.25
N GLY A 61 1.41 3.12 -0.48
CA GLY A 61 0.82 4.41 -0.13
C GLY A 61 1.63 5.54 -0.76
N GLY A 62 1.22 6.79 -0.50
CA GLY A 62 1.82 7.96 -1.17
C GLY A 62 3.33 8.14 -0.99
N LEU A 63 3.91 7.69 0.14
CA LEU A 63 5.35 7.81 0.44
C LEU A 63 5.98 6.51 0.93
N THR A 64 5.23 5.42 0.95
CA THR A 64 5.63 4.17 1.59
C THR A 64 5.19 2.98 0.76
N GLU A 65 6.10 2.06 0.50
CA GLU A 65 5.79 0.73 -0.01
C GLU A 65 6.09 -0.29 1.10
N LEU A 66 5.20 -1.25 1.31
CA LEU A 66 5.45 -2.39 2.18
C LEU A 66 5.26 -3.67 1.38
N ARG A 67 6.32 -4.47 1.29
CA ARG A 67 6.28 -5.78 0.64
C ARG A 67 6.29 -6.88 1.68
N LEU A 68 5.26 -7.71 1.66
CA LEU A 68 5.07 -8.83 2.57
C LEU A 68 5.17 -10.14 1.81
N HIS A 69 6.09 -11.01 2.20
CA HIS A 69 6.20 -12.37 1.66
C HIS A 69 5.38 -13.31 2.54
N ILE A 70 4.30 -13.84 1.99
CA ILE A 70 3.45 -14.83 2.65
C ILE A 70 3.91 -16.22 2.20
N LEU A 71 4.30 -17.06 3.15
CA LEU A 71 4.69 -18.46 2.93
C LEU A 71 3.96 -19.33 3.95
N GLY A 72 2.92 -20.03 3.51
CA GLY A 72 2.08 -20.83 4.40
C GLY A 72 1.39 -19.99 5.48
N GLU A 73 1.65 -20.30 6.75
CA GLU A 73 1.01 -19.63 7.89
C GLU A 73 1.75 -18.41 8.43
N ARG A 74 2.88 -18.04 7.79
CA ARG A 74 3.74 -16.95 8.24
C ARG A 74 4.01 -15.94 7.15
N ILE A 75 4.42 -14.76 7.60
CA ILE A 75 4.65 -13.59 6.77
C ILE A 75 5.98 -12.97 7.19
N ALA A 76 6.81 -12.65 6.21
CA ALA A 76 8.05 -11.88 6.40
C ALA A 76 7.93 -10.52 5.71
N VAL A 77 8.57 -9.50 6.29
CA VAL A 77 8.73 -8.19 5.65
C VAL A 77 9.93 -8.27 4.71
N LEU A 78 9.74 -7.94 3.44
CA LEU A 78 10.81 -7.83 2.47
C LEU A 78 11.42 -6.42 2.51
N PRO A 79 12.73 -6.28 2.30
CA PRO A 79 13.34 -4.96 2.18
C PRO A 79 12.77 -4.22 0.96
N ASN A 80 12.44 -2.94 1.15
CA ASN A 80 12.11 -2.06 0.03
C ASN A 80 13.36 -1.86 -0.82
N LEU A 81 13.30 -2.22 -2.10
CA LEU A 81 14.35 -1.82 -3.05
C LEU A 81 14.30 -0.30 -3.22
N PRO A 82 15.45 0.40 -3.23
CA PRO A 82 15.47 1.85 -3.40
C PRO A 82 15.30 2.20 -4.87
N GLU A 83 14.08 2.46 -5.32
CA GLU A 83 13.85 3.34 -6.47
C GLU A 83 12.92 4.47 -6.04
N ALA A 84 13.51 5.55 -5.55
CA ALA A 84 12.82 6.81 -5.41
C ALA A 84 12.45 7.30 -6.82
N ARG A 85 11.16 7.27 -7.17
CA ARG A 85 10.67 8.06 -8.31
C ARG A 85 10.72 9.53 -7.90
N ASP A 86 11.62 10.28 -8.52
CA ASP A 86 11.70 11.73 -8.36
C ASP A 86 10.43 12.36 -8.95
N PHE A 87 9.56 12.90 -8.11
CA PHE A 87 8.33 13.59 -8.53
C PHE A 87 8.56 15.08 -8.88
N SER A 88 9.79 15.47 -9.23
CA SER A 88 10.14 16.87 -9.49
C SER A 88 10.08 17.33 -10.95
N GLU A 89 9.66 16.49 -11.91
CA GLU A 89 9.55 16.91 -13.31
C GLU A 89 8.11 16.85 -13.83
N MET A 90 7.24 17.71 -13.28
CA MET A 90 5.99 18.08 -13.94
C MET A 90 5.72 19.57 -13.67
N GLY A 91 6.51 20.42 -14.31
CA GLY A 91 6.38 21.87 -14.22
C GLY A 91 7.09 22.56 -15.37
N ASP A 92 6.30 23.21 -16.21
CA ASP A 92 6.69 24.22 -17.20
C ASP A 92 7.34 23.73 -18.51
N ASN A 93 6.49 23.47 -19.52
CA ASN A 93 6.27 24.42 -20.64
C ASN A 93 5.57 23.73 -21.82
N ALA A 94 4.30 24.05 -22.04
CA ALA A 94 3.68 23.90 -23.35
C ALA A 94 2.64 25.00 -23.58
N ALA A 95 3.09 26.12 -24.14
CA ALA A 95 2.24 26.95 -24.97
C ALA A 95 2.76 26.86 -26.42
N PRO A 96 1.87 26.73 -27.42
CA PRO A 96 2.24 26.27 -28.75
C PRO A 96 2.65 27.45 -29.64
N ASN A 97 3.56 27.23 -30.59
CA ASN A 97 3.42 27.96 -31.84
C ASN A 97 3.96 27.20 -33.05
N ALA A 98 3.19 27.35 -34.11
CA ALA A 98 3.37 26.68 -35.38
C ALA A 98 4.47 27.31 -36.26
N SER A 99 4.86 26.50 -37.24
CA SER A 99 5.23 26.87 -38.61
C SER A 99 6.71 27.03 -38.99
N ALA A 100 7.01 26.31 -40.08
CA ALA A 100 7.84 26.67 -41.22
C ALA A 100 9.38 26.67 -41.08
N GLY A 101 9.99 25.71 -41.81
CA GLY A 101 10.85 26.08 -42.95
C GLY A 101 12.36 26.14 -42.71
N GLY A 102 13.07 25.23 -43.40
CA GLY A 102 14.22 25.60 -44.24
C GLY A 102 15.60 25.77 -43.59
N GLY A 103 16.47 24.79 -43.84
CA GLY A 103 17.73 24.99 -44.56
C GLY A 103 18.91 25.71 -43.87
N GLY A 104 19.94 24.91 -43.53
CA GLY A 104 21.31 25.12 -43.99
C GLY A 104 22.24 26.08 -43.25
N GLY A 105 23.52 25.70 -43.19
CA GLY A 105 24.63 26.66 -43.22
C GLY A 105 25.57 26.63 -42.02
N ALA A 106 26.80 26.20 -42.28
CA ALA A 106 27.95 26.17 -41.38
C ALA A 106 28.55 27.57 -41.12
N GLY A 107 29.41 27.68 -40.10
CA GLY A 107 30.30 28.86 -39.93
C GLY A 107 31.07 28.93 -38.61
N THR A 108 32.15 28.16 -38.55
CA THR A 108 33.53 28.49 -38.08
C THR A 108 33.85 29.83 -37.38
N ALA A 109 34.58 29.70 -36.26
CA ALA A 109 35.96 30.19 -36.05
C ALA A 109 36.25 31.36 -35.08
N THR A 110 37.24 31.08 -34.20
CA THR A 110 38.38 31.95 -33.76
C THR A 110 38.07 33.16 -32.86
N SER A 111 38.88 33.58 -31.88
CA SER A 111 40.35 33.51 -31.70
C SER A 111 40.74 33.93 -30.26
N THR A 112 41.66 33.16 -29.66
CA THR A 112 42.90 33.53 -28.95
C THR A 112 43.09 34.90 -28.25
N GLY A 113 43.68 34.87 -27.05
CA GLY A 113 44.44 36.00 -26.51
C GLY A 113 44.90 35.88 -25.04
N THR A 114 45.97 35.14 -24.77
CA THR A 114 46.95 35.38 -23.64
C THR A 114 47.99 36.43 -24.10
N PRO A 115 48.89 37.05 -23.28
CA PRO A 115 49.61 36.51 -22.10
C PRO A 115 50.04 37.51 -20.96
N GLY A 116 50.77 37.03 -19.94
CA GLY A 116 51.73 37.80 -19.09
C GLY A 116 51.34 37.95 -17.60
N VAL A 117 51.84 37.17 -16.63
CA VAL A 117 53.15 37.16 -15.89
C VAL A 117 53.37 38.35 -14.93
N ALA A 118 53.30 38.11 -13.60
CA ALA A 118 54.39 38.28 -12.61
C ALA A 118 53.94 38.57 -11.15
N THR A 119 54.47 37.76 -10.22
CA THR A 119 55.01 38.09 -8.87
C THR A 119 54.17 38.62 -7.69
N GLY A 120 54.36 37.96 -6.53
CA GLY A 120 54.63 38.63 -5.25
C GLY A 120 53.59 38.42 -4.14
N GLY A 121 53.93 37.61 -3.13
CA GLY A 121 53.04 37.29 -2.00
C GLY A 121 53.05 38.30 -0.84
N THR A 122 52.17 38.08 0.15
CA THR A 122 52.42 38.17 1.61
C THR A 122 51.13 37.97 2.41
N GLY A 123 51.22 37.17 3.47
CA GLY A 123 50.70 37.49 4.81
C GLY A 123 49.19 37.61 5.05
N ALA A 124 48.62 36.53 5.58
CA ALA A 124 47.70 36.48 6.74
C ALA A 124 46.69 37.63 6.96
N ALA A 125 45.42 37.32 6.76
CA ALA A 125 44.34 37.78 7.63
C ALA A 125 43.19 36.77 7.57
N ASN A 126 42.95 36.11 8.70
CA ASN A 126 41.77 35.27 8.95
C ASN A 126 40.51 36.14 8.78
N ASN A 127 39.44 35.57 8.21
CA ASN A 127 38.06 35.84 8.61
C ASN A 127 37.13 34.78 8.02
N GLU A 128 36.88 33.75 8.84
CA GLU A 128 35.55 33.26 9.20
C GLU A 128 34.50 33.23 8.08
N THR A 129 34.40 32.12 7.32
CA THR A 129 33.10 31.54 6.88
C THR A 129 33.24 30.12 6.30
N GLU A 130 34.00 29.24 6.95
CA GLU A 130 33.97 27.80 6.62
C GLU A 130 34.01 27.00 7.91
N ALA A 131 32.83 26.57 8.37
CA ALA A 131 32.60 25.33 9.12
C ALA A 131 31.18 25.30 9.70
N VAL A 132 30.17 25.27 8.82
CA VAL A 132 28.93 24.55 9.14
C VAL A 132 28.51 23.79 7.87
N ASN A 133 29.36 22.87 7.41
CA ASN A 133 28.82 21.65 6.84
C ASN A 133 28.22 20.88 8.02
N ALA A 134 27.02 21.29 8.43
CA ALA A 134 26.13 20.37 9.11
C ALA A 134 25.89 19.28 8.07
N GLU A 135 26.60 18.17 8.22
CA GLU A 135 26.26 16.90 7.59
C GLU A 135 24.75 16.73 7.80
N ILE A 136 23.99 16.92 6.73
CA ILE A 136 22.56 16.58 6.72
C ILE A 136 22.53 15.11 7.10
N PRO A 137 21.94 14.73 8.25
CA PRO A 137 21.96 13.35 8.68
C PRO A 137 21.37 12.51 7.57
N ASN A 138 22.13 11.52 7.13
CA ASN A 138 21.67 10.51 6.22
C ASN A 138 20.48 9.78 6.89
N TYR A 139 19.25 10.19 6.56
CA TYR A 139 18.00 9.61 7.07
C TYR A 139 17.71 8.21 6.50
N HIS A 140 18.68 7.51 5.91
CA HIS A 140 18.55 6.10 5.50
C HIS A 140 18.66 5.12 6.67
N LYS A 141 18.12 5.45 7.84
CA LYS A 141 17.88 4.44 8.86
C LYS A 141 16.69 3.62 8.38
N HIS A 142 16.96 2.51 7.69
CA HIS A 142 15.95 1.59 7.18
C HIS A 142 14.87 1.34 8.25
N GLU A 143 13.72 2.00 8.04
CA GLU A 143 12.54 1.87 8.87
C GLU A 143 12.16 0.38 8.86
N LEU A 144 11.82 -0.18 10.02
CA LEU A 144 11.47 -1.60 10.20
C LEU A 144 12.61 -2.63 10.08
N THR A 145 13.89 -2.23 10.13
CA THR A 145 15.03 -3.19 10.14
C THR A 145 14.92 -4.30 11.19
N HIS A 146 14.31 -4.01 12.33
CA HIS A 146 14.09 -4.99 13.39
C HIS A 146 13.10 -6.11 13.02
N LEU A 147 12.36 -5.96 11.91
CA LEU A 147 11.43 -6.95 11.38
C LEU A 147 12.04 -7.86 10.31
N LEU A 148 13.18 -7.47 9.72
CA LEU A 148 13.81 -8.23 8.65
C LEU A 148 14.38 -9.56 9.17
N GLY A 149 14.32 -10.61 8.34
CA GLY A 149 14.76 -11.96 8.69
C GLY A 149 13.89 -12.66 9.75
N ARG A 150 12.64 -12.20 9.91
CA ARG A 150 11.67 -12.75 10.86
C ARG A 150 10.35 -13.10 10.18
N TRP A 151 9.74 -14.17 10.68
CA TRP A 151 8.49 -14.75 10.22
C TRP A 151 7.41 -14.65 11.28
N PHE A 152 6.34 -13.92 10.97
CA PHE A 152 5.27 -13.58 11.90
C PHE A 152 3.98 -14.29 11.49
N THR A 153 3.12 -14.65 12.45
CA THR A 153 1.70 -14.87 12.13
C THR A 153 1.05 -13.54 11.70
N PRO A 154 -0.13 -13.55 11.05
CA PRO A 154 -0.84 -12.31 10.73
C PRO A 154 -1.03 -11.36 11.93
N ASP A 155 -1.46 -11.89 13.07
CA ASP A 155 -1.72 -11.06 14.27
C ASP A 155 -0.43 -10.50 14.88
N GLU A 156 0.65 -11.30 14.87
CA GLU A 156 1.98 -10.87 15.29
C GLU A 156 2.48 -9.73 14.38
N LEU A 157 2.32 -9.87 13.07
CA LEU A 157 2.75 -8.87 12.10
C LEU A 157 1.96 -7.56 12.25
N ILE A 158 0.64 -7.65 12.36
CA ILE A 158 -0.22 -6.48 12.57
C ILE A 158 0.22 -5.73 13.83
N THR A 159 0.41 -6.47 14.93
CA THR A 159 0.83 -5.90 16.22
C THR A 159 2.19 -5.21 16.09
N VAL A 160 3.19 -5.87 15.49
CA VAL A 160 4.53 -5.32 15.43
C VAL A 160 4.64 -4.13 14.47
N LEU A 161 3.89 -4.12 13.37
CA LEU A 161 3.81 -2.97 12.47
C LEU A 161 3.15 -1.77 13.18
N GLN A 162 2.05 -1.99 13.89
CA GLN A 162 1.38 -0.94 14.68
C GLN A 162 2.28 -0.37 15.77
N LEU A 163 2.99 -1.21 16.52
CA LEU A 163 3.97 -0.77 17.53
C LEU A 163 5.15 -0.03 16.91
N SER A 164 5.47 -0.31 15.65
CA SER A 164 6.52 0.38 14.88
C SER A 164 6.03 1.68 14.22
N GLY A 165 4.77 2.08 14.46
CA GLY A 165 4.18 3.30 13.89
C GLY A 165 3.60 3.13 12.49
N VAL A 166 3.60 1.92 11.93
CA VAL A 166 3.02 1.60 10.61
C VAL A 166 1.63 1.01 10.82
N ASN A 167 0.61 1.88 10.82
CA ASN A 167 -0.78 1.44 10.95
C ASN A 167 -1.53 1.48 9.62
N MET A 168 -1.47 0.38 8.89
CA MET A 168 -2.17 0.20 7.61
C MET A 168 -3.44 -0.65 7.71
N PHE A 169 -3.85 -0.98 8.94
CA PHE A 169 -5.00 -1.84 9.22
C PHE A 169 -6.13 -0.98 9.79
N PRO A 170 -7.17 -0.68 8.99
CA PRO A 170 -8.27 0.18 9.42
C PRO A 170 -8.95 -0.38 10.67
N ARG A 171 -9.20 0.49 11.65
CA ARG A 171 -10.02 0.18 12.82
C ARG A 171 -11.50 0.35 12.49
N GLU A 172 -12.37 -0.15 13.36
CA GLU A 172 -13.81 0.01 13.23
C GLU A 172 -14.23 1.49 13.11
N ASP A 173 -13.50 2.38 13.79
CA ASP A 173 -13.74 3.83 13.77
C ASP A 173 -12.90 4.57 12.71
N SER A 174 -12.17 3.88 11.82
CA SER A 174 -11.42 4.53 10.74
C SER A 174 -12.35 5.25 9.75
N VAL A 175 -13.55 4.72 9.51
CA VAL A 175 -14.54 5.29 8.59
C VAL A 175 -15.00 6.70 8.94
N CYS A 176 -14.78 7.18 10.18
CA CYS A 176 -15.11 8.55 10.57
C CYS A 176 -13.93 9.53 10.44
N ARG A 177 -12.74 9.05 10.05
CA ARG A 177 -11.51 9.85 10.00
C ARG A 177 -10.88 9.93 8.62
N VAL A 178 -11.18 8.98 7.73
CA VAL A 178 -10.66 8.95 6.36
C VAL A 178 -11.81 8.74 5.39
N ASP A 179 -11.67 9.30 4.20
CA ASP A 179 -12.59 9.02 3.11
C ASP A 179 -12.47 7.53 2.74
N CYS A 180 -13.62 6.86 2.68
CA CYS A 180 -13.69 5.44 2.36
C CYS A 180 -14.80 5.20 1.34
N LEU A 181 -14.60 4.19 0.51
CA LEU A 181 -15.61 3.80 -0.47
C LEU A 181 -16.71 3.00 0.22
N ASP A 182 -17.98 3.39 0.03
CA ASP A 182 -19.11 2.58 0.51
C ASP A 182 -19.28 1.35 -0.37
N LYS A 183 -18.58 0.25 -0.04
CA LYS A 183 -18.71 -1.05 -0.70
C LYS A 183 -19.52 -2.02 0.14
N ASN A 184 -20.25 -2.90 -0.52
CA ASN A 184 -21.03 -3.95 0.13
C ASN A 184 -20.09 -4.92 0.88
N PRO A 185 -20.21 -5.06 2.22
CA PRO A 185 -19.30 -5.90 3.00
C PRO A 185 -19.32 -7.37 2.58
N ILE A 186 -20.45 -7.86 2.07
CA ILE A 186 -20.57 -9.25 1.59
C ILE A 186 -19.82 -9.42 0.26
N THR A 187 -19.90 -8.43 -0.63
CA THR A 187 -19.12 -8.45 -1.89
C THR A 187 -17.63 -8.34 -1.59
N GLU A 188 -17.24 -7.45 -0.66
CA GLU A 188 -15.85 -7.27 -0.20
C GLU A 188 -15.29 -8.58 0.37
N GLN A 189 -16.00 -9.22 1.31
CA GLN A 189 -15.57 -10.48 1.89
C GLN A 189 -15.39 -11.57 0.82
N ARG A 190 -16.35 -11.69 -0.10
CA ARG A 190 -16.27 -12.68 -1.19
C ARG A 190 -15.08 -12.41 -2.10
N LEU A 191 -14.81 -11.16 -2.43
CA LEU A 191 -13.65 -10.80 -3.24
C LEU A 191 -12.36 -11.29 -2.58
N TYR A 192 -12.15 -11.00 -1.29
CA TYR A 192 -10.94 -11.44 -0.59
C TYR A 192 -10.82 -12.95 -0.48
N GLU A 193 -11.94 -13.67 -0.32
CA GLU A 193 -11.95 -15.14 -0.36
C GLU A 193 -11.51 -15.67 -1.73
N GLN A 194 -11.98 -15.06 -2.82
CA GLN A 194 -11.58 -15.45 -4.18
C GLN A 194 -10.13 -15.09 -4.49
N MET A 195 -9.68 -13.89 -4.10
CA MET A 195 -8.28 -13.47 -4.27
C MET A 195 -7.33 -14.43 -3.54
N ALA A 196 -7.64 -14.79 -2.29
CA ALA A 196 -6.82 -15.72 -1.51
C ALA A 196 -6.82 -17.14 -2.11
N LEU A 197 -7.93 -17.58 -2.70
CA LEU A 197 -8.01 -18.89 -3.37
C LEU A 197 -7.17 -18.95 -4.65
N LEU A 198 -7.03 -17.82 -5.34
CA LEU A 198 -6.43 -17.74 -6.67
C LEU A 198 -4.99 -17.21 -6.65
N SER A 199 -4.54 -16.63 -5.53
CA SER A 199 -3.21 -16.04 -5.37
C SER A 199 -2.01 -16.94 -5.69
N PRO A 200 -2.08 -18.30 -5.67
CA PRO A 200 -0.97 -19.13 -6.13
C PRO A 200 -0.69 -19.07 -7.64
N ALA A 201 -1.64 -18.56 -8.43
CA ALA A 201 -1.58 -18.56 -9.89
C ALA A 201 -2.06 -17.25 -10.54
N PHE A 202 -2.61 -16.32 -9.77
CA PHE A 202 -3.13 -15.05 -10.27
C PHE A 202 -2.61 -13.90 -9.42
N ALA A 203 -2.18 -12.84 -10.10
CA ALA A 203 -1.92 -11.56 -9.49
C ALA A 203 -3.20 -10.71 -9.54
N PHE A 204 -3.46 -10.01 -8.44
CA PHE A 204 -4.57 -9.07 -8.30
C PHE A 204 -4.04 -7.70 -7.93
N GLY A 205 -4.66 -6.66 -8.46
CA GLY A 205 -4.41 -5.28 -8.12
C GLY A 205 -5.69 -4.57 -7.72
N TRP A 206 -5.54 -3.58 -6.83
CA TRP A 206 -6.59 -2.59 -6.63
C TRP A 206 -6.80 -1.80 -7.92
N SER A 207 -8.00 -1.28 -8.11
CA SER A 207 -8.34 -0.45 -9.27
C SER A 207 -8.86 0.91 -8.86
N ARG A 208 -8.34 1.97 -9.49
CA ARG A 208 -8.76 3.37 -9.35
C ARG A 208 -10.23 3.58 -9.69
N TRP A 209 -10.75 2.72 -10.57
CA TRP A 209 -12.13 2.72 -10.98
C TRP A 209 -13.12 2.44 -9.83
N ASN A 210 -12.67 1.96 -8.68
CA ASN A 210 -13.54 1.82 -7.51
C ASN A 210 -14.12 3.16 -7.05
N ALA A 211 -13.36 4.26 -7.17
CA ALA A 211 -13.80 5.61 -6.84
C ALA A 211 -14.80 6.16 -7.87
N GLU A 212 -14.59 5.85 -9.15
CA GLU A 212 -15.44 6.35 -10.25
C GLU A 212 -16.70 5.50 -10.47
N CYS A 213 -16.69 4.23 -10.07
CA CYS A 213 -17.78 3.28 -10.31
C CYS A 213 -19.11 3.73 -9.68
N GLY A 214 -19.06 4.43 -8.54
CA GLY A 214 -20.22 4.98 -7.83
C GLY A 214 -21.27 3.96 -7.37
N ASP A 215 -20.97 2.66 -7.49
CA ASP A 215 -21.85 1.56 -7.10
C ASP A 215 -21.24 0.81 -5.91
N ARG A 216 -22.06 0.65 -4.87
CA ARG A 216 -21.73 -0.06 -3.64
C ARG A 216 -21.67 -1.56 -3.83
N ASP A 217 -22.49 -2.11 -4.72
CA ASP A 217 -22.60 -3.56 -4.92
C ASP A 217 -21.54 -4.11 -5.89
N THR A 218 -20.76 -3.23 -6.52
CA THR A 218 -19.70 -3.55 -7.49
C THR A 218 -18.32 -3.16 -6.96
N ILE A 219 -17.39 -4.12 -6.95
CA ILE A 219 -15.97 -3.88 -6.69
C ILE A 219 -15.19 -4.12 -7.97
N VAL A 220 -14.33 -3.18 -8.33
CA VAL A 220 -13.48 -3.26 -9.52
C VAL A 220 -12.08 -3.66 -9.09
N VAL A 221 -11.47 -4.61 -9.78
CA VAL A 221 -10.08 -5.03 -9.52
C VAL A 221 -9.38 -5.28 -10.84
N THR A 222 -8.06 -5.19 -10.84
CA THR A 222 -7.24 -5.70 -11.93
C THR A 222 -6.81 -7.12 -11.60
N ALA A 223 -6.74 -7.99 -12.61
CA ALA A 223 -6.23 -9.34 -12.43
C ALA A 223 -5.54 -9.87 -13.69
N VAL A 224 -4.60 -10.78 -13.48
CA VAL A 224 -3.81 -11.41 -14.54
C VAL A 224 -3.30 -12.77 -14.06
N GLU A 225 -3.24 -13.74 -14.96
CA GLU A 225 -2.61 -15.02 -14.66
C GLU A 225 -1.10 -14.84 -14.51
N HIS A 226 -0.56 -15.24 -13.36
CA HIS A 226 0.86 -15.14 -13.03
C HIS A 226 1.32 -16.48 -12.46
N VAL A 227 1.90 -17.29 -13.32
CA VAL A 227 2.35 -18.65 -13.03
C VAL A 227 3.82 -18.78 -13.38
N ASP A 228 4.63 -19.30 -12.45
CA ASP A 228 6.04 -19.64 -12.68
C ASP A 228 6.92 -18.51 -13.26
N GLN A 229 6.56 -17.25 -12.99
CA GLN A 229 7.35 -16.07 -13.36
C GLN A 229 7.91 -15.43 -12.10
N GLU A 230 9.23 -15.33 -11.99
CA GLU A 230 9.90 -14.60 -10.90
C GLU A 230 9.83 -13.07 -11.10
N ASP A 231 9.63 -12.65 -12.34
CA ASP A 231 9.58 -11.24 -12.73
C ASP A 231 8.23 -10.58 -12.37
N THR A 232 8.26 -9.25 -12.32
CA THR A 232 7.05 -8.43 -12.19
C THR A 232 6.14 -8.62 -13.39
N VAL A 233 4.82 -8.61 -13.16
CA VAL A 233 3.86 -8.70 -14.26
C VAL A 233 3.97 -7.50 -15.18
N ASP A 234 3.98 -7.75 -16.48
CA ASP A 234 3.87 -6.72 -17.51
C ASP A 234 2.56 -5.94 -17.36
N GLU A 235 2.67 -4.60 -17.25
CA GLU A 235 1.55 -3.68 -17.06
C GLU A 235 0.47 -3.84 -18.14
N ASP A 236 0.86 -4.17 -19.38
CA ASP A 236 -0.06 -4.30 -20.51
C ASP A 236 -0.96 -5.54 -20.44
N THR A 237 -0.53 -6.56 -19.68
CA THR A 237 -1.24 -7.85 -19.55
C THR A 237 -2.41 -7.79 -18.58
N TRP A 238 -2.43 -6.78 -17.70
CA TRP A 238 -3.52 -6.60 -16.75
C TRP A 238 -4.85 -6.35 -17.46
N SER A 239 -5.89 -6.97 -16.90
CA SER A 239 -7.28 -6.78 -17.32
C SER A 239 -8.09 -6.27 -16.14
N VAL A 240 -9.07 -5.39 -16.42
CA VAL A 240 -9.97 -4.83 -15.42
C VAL A 240 -11.22 -5.71 -15.31
N TYR A 241 -11.64 -6.03 -14.09
CA TYR A 241 -12.81 -6.85 -13.80
C TYR A 241 -13.73 -6.14 -12.80
N ALA A 242 -15.04 -6.23 -13.04
CA ALA A 242 -16.08 -5.85 -12.10
C ALA A 242 -16.66 -7.12 -11.45
N MET A 243 -16.63 -7.17 -10.13
CA MET A 243 -17.25 -8.23 -9.33
C MET A 243 -18.48 -7.70 -8.60
N THR A 244 -19.58 -8.43 -8.74
CA THR A 244 -20.80 -8.24 -7.95
C THR A 244 -21.08 -9.49 -7.13
N ARG A 245 -22.14 -9.50 -6.33
CA ARG A 245 -22.60 -10.73 -5.64
C ARG A 245 -23.05 -11.85 -6.58
N LYS A 246 -23.32 -11.53 -7.84
CA LYS A 246 -23.96 -12.45 -8.80
C LYS A 246 -23.02 -12.95 -9.89
N LYS A 247 -22.04 -12.15 -10.27
CA LYS A 247 -21.12 -12.45 -11.37
C LYS A 247 -19.84 -11.65 -11.31
N VAL A 248 -18.84 -12.14 -12.05
CA VAL A 248 -17.62 -11.42 -12.42
C VAL A 248 -17.64 -11.14 -13.92
N THR A 249 -17.35 -9.91 -14.29
CA THR A 249 -17.29 -9.46 -15.69
C THR A 249 -15.96 -8.77 -15.97
N LYS A 250 -15.29 -9.13 -17.05
CA LYS A 250 -14.18 -8.42 -17.66
C LYS A 250 -14.69 -7.18 -18.37
N LEU A 251 -14.11 -6.03 -18.05
CA LEU A 251 -14.41 -4.75 -18.68
C LEU A 251 -13.47 -4.53 -19.86
N LYS A 252 -13.96 -3.81 -20.88
CA LYS A 252 -13.14 -3.52 -22.08
C LYS A 252 -12.05 -2.48 -21.84
N MET A 253 -12.25 -1.62 -20.83
CA MET A 253 -11.30 -0.58 -20.48
C MET A 253 -10.04 -1.13 -19.80
N LYS A 254 -8.99 -0.33 -19.82
CA LYS A 254 -7.74 -0.52 -19.09
C LYS A 254 -7.71 0.33 -17.82
N GLU A 255 -6.75 0.07 -16.94
CA GLU A 255 -6.61 0.77 -15.66
C GLU A 255 -6.29 2.27 -15.85
N TYR A 256 -5.52 2.59 -16.90
CA TYR A 256 -5.05 3.94 -17.20
C TYR A 256 -5.84 4.64 -18.31
N ASP A 257 -7.01 4.12 -18.68
CA ASP A 257 -7.90 4.84 -19.60
C ASP A 257 -8.42 6.14 -18.93
N GLU A 258 -8.73 7.14 -19.74
CA GLU A 258 -9.19 8.45 -19.26
C GLU A 258 -10.63 8.42 -18.74
N VAL A 259 -11.45 7.49 -19.24
CA VAL A 259 -12.88 7.46 -18.99
C VAL A 259 -13.29 6.10 -18.45
N PHE A 260 -14.02 6.13 -17.35
CA PHE A 260 -14.64 4.94 -16.79
C PHE A 260 -15.73 4.39 -17.74
N ASP A 261 -15.53 3.19 -18.26
CA ASP A 261 -16.48 2.48 -19.13
C ASP A 261 -16.86 1.12 -18.52
N LYS A 262 -18.16 0.96 -18.22
CA LYS A 262 -18.77 -0.27 -17.70
C LYS A 262 -19.07 -1.30 -18.80
N THR A 263 -18.67 -1.05 -20.04
CA THR A 263 -18.94 -1.96 -21.16
C THR A 263 -18.25 -3.31 -20.93
N GLU A 264 -19.08 -4.35 -20.85
CA GLU A 264 -18.66 -5.74 -20.66
C GLU A 264 -17.99 -6.29 -21.93
N ASP A 265 -17.02 -7.20 -21.76
CA ASP A 265 -16.50 -7.98 -22.89
C ASP A 265 -17.58 -8.94 -23.39
N SER A 266 -18.09 -8.66 -24.60
CA SER A 266 -19.14 -9.45 -25.26
C SER A 266 -18.75 -10.91 -25.52
N LYS A 267 -17.46 -11.25 -25.45
CA LYS A 267 -16.96 -12.61 -25.66
C LYS A 267 -16.97 -13.44 -24.37
N GLN A 268 -17.08 -12.80 -23.21
CA GLN A 268 -17.02 -13.52 -21.95
C GLN A 268 -18.36 -14.21 -21.66
N GLU A 269 -18.28 -15.47 -21.25
CA GLU A 269 -19.42 -16.20 -20.71
C GLU A 269 -19.81 -15.71 -19.32
N PHE A 270 -20.97 -16.16 -18.82
CA PHE A 270 -21.40 -15.86 -17.47
C PHE A 270 -20.63 -16.70 -16.45
N HIS A 271 -19.95 -16.04 -15.51
CA HIS A 271 -19.28 -16.70 -14.38
C HIS A 271 -19.75 -16.08 -13.07
N ALA A 272 -20.11 -16.93 -12.09
CA ALA A 272 -20.67 -16.47 -10.81
C ALA A 272 -19.63 -15.77 -9.91
N ASP A 273 -18.37 -16.18 -10.00
CA ASP A 273 -17.24 -15.65 -9.25
C ASP A 273 -15.92 -15.81 -10.06
N PHE A 274 -14.82 -15.30 -9.50
CA PHE A 274 -13.50 -15.39 -10.12
C PHE A 274 -13.01 -16.82 -10.26
N TYR A 275 -13.29 -17.70 -9.29
CA TYR A 275 -12.87 -19.10 -9.37
C TYR A 275 -13.47 -19.79 -10.60
N HIS A 276 -14.78 -19.67 -10.81
CA HIS A 276 -15.44 -20.28 -11.97
C HIS A 276 -14.91 -19.68 -13.28
N MET A 277 -14.68 -18.36 -13.32
CA MET A 277 -14.12 -17.69 -14.49
C MET A 277 -12.72 -18.21 -14.83
N PHE A 278 -11.82 -18.25 -13.86
CA PHE A 278 -10.43 -18.66 -14.10
C PHE A 278 -10.25 -20.17 -14.26
N MET A 279 -11.14 -21.01 -13.70
CA MET A 279 -11.15 -22.44 -14.00
C MET A 279 -11.53 -22.74 -15.45
N ASP A 280 -12.27 -21.83 -16.08
CA ASP A 280 -12.65 -21.90 -17.49
C ASP A 280 -11.51 -21.38 -18.38
N ILE A 281 -11.09 -20.12 -18.17
CA ILE A 281 -10.14 -19.43 -19.08
C ILE A 281 -8.65 -19.66 -18.77
N GLY A 282 -8.31 -20.08 -17.55
CA GLY A 282 -6.92 -20.16 -17.11
C GLY A 282 -6.14 -21.33 -17.72
N SER A 283 -4.81 -21.28 -17.61
CA SER A 283 -3.97 -22.40 -18.04
C SER A 283 -4.13 -23.64 -17.15
N GLU A 284 -3.79 -24.82 -17.68
CA GLU A 284 -3.83 -26.05 -16.89
C GLU A 284 -2.86 -26.04 -15.70
N GLU A 285 -1.76 -25.30 -15.82
CA GLU A 285 -0.80 -25.13 -14.74
C GLU A 285 -1.38 -24.24 -13.62
N ALA A 286 -2.02 -23.13 -13.96
CA ALA A 286 -2.75 -22.30 -13.00
C ALA A 286 -3.80 -23.12 -12.24
N LYS A 287 -4.62 -23.89 -12.96
CA LYS A 287 -5.64 -24.77 -12.38
C LYS A 287 -5.03 -25.81 -11.45
N ARG A 288 -3.89 -26.41 -11.83
CA ARG A 288 -3.17 -27.39 -11.00
C ARG A 288 -2.69 -26.78 -9.69
N ARG A 289 -2.16 -25.56 -9.71
CA ARG A 289 -1.69 -24.84 -8.49
C ARG A 289 -2.85 -24.52 -7.55
N ILE A 290 -3.94 -23.98 -8.08
CA ILE A 290 -5.13 -23.62 -7.29
C ILE A 290 -5.75 -24.86 -6.63
N ARG A 291 -5.83 -26.01 -7.33
CA ARG A 291 -6.36 -27.26 -6.76
C ARG A 291 -5.52 -27.83 -5.61
N LYS A 292 -4.24 -27.44 -5.52
CA LYS A 292 -3.29 -27.90 -4.50
C LYS A 292 -3.06 -26.86 -3.40
N ILE A 293 -3.94 -25.86 -3.27
CA ILE A 293 -3.76 -24.78 -2.32
C ILE A 293 -3.71 -25.31 -0.88
N ASP A 294 -2.73 -24.85 -0.10
CA ASP A 294 -2.63 -25.12 1.32
C ASP A 294 -3.67 -24.29 2.11
N LEU A 295 -4.34 -24.95 3.07
CA LEU A 295 -5.41 -24.33 3.86
C LEU A 295 -4.89 -23.28 4.84
N LYS A 296 -3.66 -23.42 5.34
CA LYS A 296 -3.08 -22.43 6.24
C LYS A 296 -2.69 -21.18 5.46
N TYR A 297 -2.04 -21.36 4.30
CA TYR A 297 -1.79 -20.29 3.34
C TYR A 297 -3.05 -19.51 2.96
N LEU A 298 -4.11 -20.21 2.54
CA LEU A 298 -5.38 -19.59 2.17
C LEU A 298 -5.93 -18.70 3.31
N LYS A 299 -5.86 -19.19 4.56
CA LYS A 299 -6.32 -18.42 5.74
C LYS A 299 -5.46 -17.19 5.97
N THR A 300 -4.14 -17.31 5.87
CA THR A 300 -3.18 -16.21 6.04
C THR A 300 -3.44 -15.09 5.04
N VAL A 301 -3.52 -15.43 3.74
CA VAL A 301 -3.76 -14.43 2.69
C VAL A 301 -5.12 -13.77 2.88
N LYS A 302 -6.17 -14.56 3.16
CA LYS A 302 -7.51 -14.02 3.42
C LYS A 302 -7.52 -13.08 4.62
N GLN A 303 -6.89 -13.46 5.72
CA GLN A 303 -6.82 -12.64 6.94
C GLN A 303 -6.10 -11.32 6.66
N MET A 304 -4.99 -11.34 5.93
CA MET A 304 -4.28 -10.12 5.56
C MET A 304 -5.11 -9.20 4.66
N LEU A 305 -5.77 -9.74 3.63
CA LEU A 305 -6.67 -8.96 2.76
C LEU A 305 -7.86 -8.36 3.54
N GLN A 306 -8.43 -9.12 4.48
CA GLN A 306 -9.50 -8.64 5.36
C GLN A 306 -9.03 -7.58 6.35
N ALA A 307 -7.80 -7.69 6.85
CA ALA A 307 -7.24 -6.72 7.78
C ALA A 307 -6.88 -5.39 7.10
N THR A 308 -6.45 -5.42 5.83
CA THR A 308 -6.08 -4.23 5.07
C THR A 308 -7.28 -3.54 4.43
N ARG A 309 -8.35 -4.28 4.10
CA ARG A 309 -9.59 -3.75 3.49
C ARG A 309 -9.36 -2.90 2.23
N LEU A 310 -8.47 -3.36 1.35
CA LEU A 310 -8.00 -2.64 0.15
C LEU A 310 -9.11 -2.12 -0.78
N ALA A 311 -10.27 -2.80 -0.85
CA ALA A 311 -11.38 -2.37 -1.71
C ALA A 311 -12.14 -1.13 -1.17
N VAL A 312 -11.96 -0.80 0.12
CA VAL A 312 -12.70 0.24 0.84
C VAL A 312 -11.81 1.40 1.25
N PHE A 313 -10.59 1.09 1.70
CA PHE A 313 -9.60 2.08 2.12
C PHE A 313 -8.49 2.15 1.08
N SER A 314 -8.34 3.32 0.45
CA SER A 314 -7.38 3.61 -0.61
C SER A 314 -6.95 5.07 -0.53
#